data_AF-A0A6I1NNM0-F1
#
_entry.id   AF-A0A6I1NNM0-F1
#
_cell.length_a   1.000
_cell.length_b   1.000
_cell.length_c   1.000
_cell.angle_alpha   90.00
_cell.angle_beta   90.00
_cell.angle_gamma   90.00
#
_symmetry.space_group_name_H-M   'P 1'
#
loop_
_entity.id
_entity.type
_entity.pdbx_description
1 polymer ?
#
loop_
_entity_poly.entity_id
_entity_poly.type
_entity_poly.pdbx_seq_one_letter_code
_entity_poly.pdbx_strand_id
1 'polypeptide(L)'
;TVAEGGSIVYTATLTNPAQTPVTVTLSNGSTITIEAGKTTGTVNVPTPPNDVYNNGGTISTTITGSSGGNVENLVPSTTPATTTVTDSIDTTNLSLSATGTVAEGGSIVYTATLTNPAGTPVTVTLSNGSVITIEAGKTTGTVTVPAPADDVYKDAGKV
;
A
#
# COMPACT_ATOMS: atom_id res chain seq x y z
N THR A 1 -2.70 -12.58 13.67
CA THR A 1 -1.99 -11.51 12.95
C THR A 1 -1.79 -11.93 11.53
N VAL A 2 -1.90 -11.02 10.57
CA VAL A 2 -1.72 -11.24 9.13
C VAL A 2 -0.99 -10.02 8.55
N ALA A 3 -0.19 -10.19 7.51
CA ALA A 3 0.41 -9.06 6.80
C ALA A 3 -0.58 -8.44 5.79
N GLU A 4 -0.36 -7.20 5.40
CA GLU A 4 -1.01 -6.62 4.22
C GLU A 4 -0.73 -7.45 2.96
N GLY A 5 -1.65 -7.37 1.99
CA GLY A 5 -1.69 -8.27 0.84
C GLY A 5 -2.10 -9.72 1.17
N GLY A 6 -2.43 -10.03 2.43
CA GLY A 6 -2.88 -11.34 2.88
C GLY A 6 -4.41 -11.52 2.88
N SER A 7 -4.88 -12.53 3.62
CA SER A 7 -6.30 -12.80 3.82
C SER A 7 -6.58 -13.25 5.25
N ILE A 8 -7.70 -12.77 5.80
CA ILE A 8 -8.28 -13.22 7.06
C ILE A 8 -9.26 -14.35 6.74
N VAL A 9 -9.10 -15.48 7.42
CA VAL A 9 -10.05 -16.61 7.35
C VAL A 9 -10.99 -16.52 8.56
N TYR A 10 -12.25 -16.18 8.33
CA TYR A 10 -13.28 -16.29 9.36
C TYR A 10 -13.90 -17.67 9.33
N THR A 11 -14.00 -18.32 10.49
CA THR A 11 -14.61 -19.64 10.65
C THR A 11 -15.82 -19.53 11.57
N ALA A 12 -16.97 -20.01 11.11
CA ALA A 12 -18.14 -20.20 11.96
C ALA A 12 -18.24 -21.69 12.34
N THR A 13 -18.64 -21.97 13.58
CA THR A 13 -18.77 -23.33 14.10
C THR A 13 -20.08 -23.51 14.84
N LEU A 14 -20.81 -24.57 14.50
CA LEU A 14 -21.98 -25.06 15.21
C LEU A 14 -21.59 -26.21 16.13
N THR A 15 -22.32 -26.37 17.23
CA THR A 15 -22.15 -27.51 18.14
C THR A 15 -22.66 -28.82 17.55
N ASN A 16 -23.65 -28.76 16.65
CA ASN A 16 -24.24 -29.91 15.97
C ASN A 16 -24.22 -29.69 14.44
N PRO A 17 -24.22 -30.76 13.63
CA PRO A 17 -24.34 -30.61 12.18
C PRO A 17 -25.62 -29.88 11.79
N ALA A 18 -25.52 -28.96 10.83
CA ALA A 18 -26.67 -28.24 10.31
C ALA A 18 -27.63 -29.20 9.55
N GLN A 19 -28.94 -29.12 9.77
CA GLN A 19 -29.89 -29.97 9.04
C GLN A 19 -30.18 -29.41 7.65
N THR A 20 -30.22 -28.08 7.54
CA THR A 20 -30.23 -27.30 6.29
C THR A 20 -29.09 -26.29 6.32
N PRO A 21 -28.71 -25.64 5.21
CA PRO A 21 -27.64 -24.64 5.24
C PRO A 21 -27.91 -23.54 6.28
N VAL A 22 -26.86 -23.14 7.01
CA VAL A 22 -26.86 -21.97 7.90
C VAL A 22 -26.07 -20.86 7.24
N THR A 23 -26.66 -19.67 7.16
CA THR A 23 -25.97 -18.45 6.74
C THR A 23 -25.66 -17.63 7.98
N VAL A 24 -24.39 -17.26 8.15
CA VAL A 24 -23.91 -16.33 9.20
C VAL A 24 -23.48 -15.03 8.54
N THR A 25 -24.04 -13.92 8.97
CA THR A 25 -23.70 -12.57 8.49
C THR A 25 -22.75 -11.90 9.46
N LEU A 26 -21.66 -11.34 8.93
CA LEU A 26 -20.62 -10.66 9.69
C LEU A 26 -20.77 -9.13 9.60
N SER A 27 -20.24 -8.40 10.57
CA SER A 27 -20.30 -6.93 10.63
C SER A 27 -19.54 -6.23 9.52
N ASN A 28 -18.59 -6.92 8.87
CA ASN A 28 -17.87 -6.43 7.70
C ASN A 28 -18.62 -6.70 6.37
N GLY A 29 -19.87 -7.16 6.44
CA GLY A 29 -20.71 -7.47 5.28
C GLY A 29 -20.48 -8.84 4.65
N SER A 30 -19.48 -9.61 5.10
CA SER A 30 -19.23 -10.96 4.59
C SER A 30 -20.27 -11.96 5.10
N THR A 31 -20.49 -13.04 4.34
CA THR A 31 -21.34 -14.16 4.74
C THR A 31 -20.53 -15.45 4.80
N ILE A 32 -20.82 -16.28 5.80
CA ILE A 32 -20.33 -17.65 5.92
C ILE A 32 -21.50 -18.59 5.73
N THR A 33 -21.37 -19.56 4.83
CA THR A 33 -22.33 -20.65 4.69
C THR A 33 -21.79 -21.91 5.36
N ILE A 34 -22.56 -22.48 6.28
CA ILE A 34 -22.33 -23.81 6.83
C ILE A 34 -23.31 -24.74 6.12
N GLU A 35 -22.78 -25.62 5.27
CA GLU A 35 -23.59 -26.54 4.47
C GLU A 35 -24.34 -27.56 5.32
N ALA A 36 -25.43 -28.11 4.78
CA ALA A 36 -26.16 -29.20 5.43
C ALA A 36 -25.24 -30.39 5.72
N GLY A 37 -25.40 -30.99 6.90
CA GLY A 37 -24.56 -32.08 7.41
C GLY A 37 -23.18 -31.64 7.90
N LYS A 38 -22.85 -30.34 7.87
CA LYS A 38 -21.56 -29.81 8.36
C LYS A 38 -21.75 -29.00 9.64
N THR A 39 -20.65 -28.88 10.39
CA THR A 39 -20.58 -28.05 11.61
C THR A 39 -19.79 -26.76 11.37
N THR A 40 -19.07 -26.64 10.27
CA THR A 40 -18.15 -25.53 10.00
C THR A 40 -18.35 -24.96 8.61
N GLY A 41 -18.18 -23.65 8.52
CA GLY A 41 -18.10 -22.91 7.27
C GLY A 41 -17.03 -21.83 7.41
N THR A 42 -16.47 -21.40 6.27
CA THR A 42 -15.40 -20.40 6.25
C THR A 42 -15.65 -19.35 5.17
N VAL A 43 -15.14 -18.15 5.39
CA VAL A 43 -15.01 -17.13 4.34
C VAL A 43 -13.63 -16.48 4.41
N ASN A 44 -13.05 -16.25 3.24
CA ASN A 44 -11.81 -15.51 3.07
C ASN A 44 -12.12 -14.04 2.80
N VAL A 45 -11.56 -13.16 3.61
CA VAL A 45 -11.65 -11.71 3.43
C VAL A 45 -10.25 -11.19 3.17
N PRO A 46 -9.98 -10.52 2.04
CA PRO A 46 -8.65 -9.96 1.78
C PRO A 46 -8.35 -8.82 2.76
N THR A 47 -7.10 -8.68 3.16
CA THR A 47 -6.61 -7.47 3.84
C THR A 47 -6.40 -6.35 2.81
N PRO A 48 -6.15 -5.09 3.24
CA PRO A 48 -5.62 -4.08 2.34
C PRO A 48 -4.41 -4.60 1.54
N PRO A 49 -4.23 -4.20 0.27
CA PRO A 49 -3.04 -4.54 -0.51
C PRO A 49 -1.78 -4.03 0.18
N ASN A 50 -0.66 -4.74 -0.03
CA ASN A 50 0.64 -4.22 0.40
C ASN A 50 0.98 -2.97 -0.40
N ASP A 51 1.38 -1.90 0.29
CA ASP A 51 1.92 -0.71 -0.33
C ASP A 51 3.09 -0.15 0.49
N VAL A 52 3.61 1.01 0.08
CA VAL A 52 4.78 1.62 0.71
C VAL A 52 4.44 2.52 1.90
N TYR A 53 3.15 2.66 2.23
CA TYR A 53 2.67 3.50 3.30
C TYR A 53 2.41 2.68 4.54
N ASN A 54 2.62 3.28 5.71
CA ASN A 54 2.40 2.58 6.97
C ASN A 54 0.90 2.56 7.31
N ASN A 55 0.21 1.44 6.99
CA ASN A 55 -1.24 1.28 7.21
C ASN A 55 -1.61 0.21 8.23
N GLY A 56 -0.65 -0.30 9.00
CA GLY A 56 -0.89 -1.31 10.02
C GLY A 56 -2.09 -0.96 10.93
N GLY A 57 -2.90 -1.97 11.27
CA GLY A 57 -4.16 -1.74 11.97
C GLY A 57 -4.76 -2.98 12.60
N THR A 58 -5.88 -2.81 13.32
CA THR A 58 -6.64 -3.94 13.88
C THR A 58 -8.04 -3.95 13.28
N ILE A 59 -8.41 -5.09 12.70
CA ILE A 59 -9.76 -5.35 12.20
C ILE A 59 -10.51 -6.13 13.27
N SER A 60 -11.74 -5.70 13.55
CA SER A 60 -12.66 -6.34 14.46
C SER A 60 -13.94 -6.70 13.72
N THR A 61 -14.39 -7.95 13.81
CA THR A 61 -15.59 -8.44 13.14
C THR A 61 -16.45 -9.26 14.09
N THR A 62 -17.75 -8.95 14.14
CA THR A 62 -18.74 -9.66 14.96
C THR A 62 -19.77 -10.35 14.08
N ILE A 63 -20.52 -11.28 14.65
CA ILE A 63 -21.71 -11.82 14.02
C ILE A 63 -22.86 -10.82 14.20
N THR A 64 -23.51 -10.43 13.10
CA THR A 64 -24.66 -9.52 13.10
C THR A 64 -25.98 -10.25 12.87
N GLY A 65 -25.93 -11.47 12.33
CA GLY A 65 -27.12 -12.29 12.15
C GLY A 65 -26.78 -13.72 11.77
N SER A 66 -27.75 -14.60 11.96
CA SER A 66 -27.70 -15.98 11.50
C SER A 66 -29.09 -16.44 11.07
N SER A 67 -29.18 -17.24 10.03
CA SER A 67 -30.45 -17.81 9.55
C SER A 67 -30.27 -19.23 8.99
N GLY A 68 -31.36 -19.99 8.91
CA GLY A 68 -31.34 -21.36 8.39
C GLY A 68 -31.05 -22.42 9.46
N GLY A 69 -30.47 -23.55 9.05
CA GLY A 69 -30.06 -24.65 9.95
C GLY A 69 -31.15 -25.60 10.41
N ASN A 70 -32.42 -25.14 10.42
CA ASN A 70 -33.55 -25.84 11.05
C ASN A 70 -33.19 -26.28 12.48
N VAL A 71 -32.94 -25.30 13.34
CA VAL A 71 -32.46 -25.48 14.72
C VAL A 71 -33.46 -24.88 15.70
N GLU A 72 -33.66 -25.55 16.84
CA GLU A 72 -34.64 -25.13 17.86
C GLU A 72 -34.19 -23.89 18.62
N ASN A 73 -32.88 -23.72 18.82
CA ASN A 73 -32.30 -22.56 19.49
C ASN A 73 -30.87 -22.30 18.99
N LEU A 74 -30.67 -21.22 18.23
CA LEU A 74 -29.35 -20.76 17.80
C LEU A 74 -29.09 -19.38 18.38
N VAL A 75 -28.08 -19.30 19.24
CA VAL A 75 -27.63 -18.04 19.83
C VAL A 75 -26.21 -17.77 19.34
N PRO A 76 -26.01 -16.82 18.41
CA PRO A 76 -24.68 -16.48 17.94
C PRO A 76 -23.81 -15.87 19.05
N SER A 77 -22.51 -16.09 18.97
CA SER A 77 -21.55 -15.39 19.83
C SER A 77 -21.53 -13.89 19.51
N THR A 78 -21.50 -13.07 20.55
CA THR A 78 -21.33 -11.61 20.46
C THR A 78 -19.88 -11.17 20.58
N THR A 79 -18.96 -12.11 20.84
CA THR A 79 -17.53 -11.80 21.01
C THR A 79 -16.91 -11.44 19.65
N PRO A 80 -16.26 -10.27 19.51
CA PRO A 80 -15.60 -9.91 18.27
C PRO A 80 -14.38 -10.80 17.99
N ALA A 81 -14.28 -11.27 16.75
CA ALA A 81 -13.04 -11.80 16.21
C ALA A 81 -12.13 -10.63 15.85
N THR A 82 -10.94 -10.58 16.45
CA THR A 82 -9.95 -9.52 16.21
C THR A 82 -8.76 -10.07 15.44
N THR A 83 -8.27 -9.31 14.47
CA THR A 83 -7.08 -9.63 13.71
C THR A 83 -6.24 -8.38 13.52
N THR A 84 -5.02 -8.41 14.03
CA THR A 84 -4.01 -7.38 13.74
C THR A 84 -3.44 -7.61 12.34
N VAL A 85 -3.51 -6.57 11.51
CA VAL A 85 -2.87 -6.47 10.21
C VAL A 85 -1.56 -5.72 10.39
N THR A 86 -0.44 -6.35 10.05
CA THR A 86 0.89 -5.74 10.12
C THR A 86 1.29 -5.20 8.76
N ASP A 87 1.79 -3.97 8.80
CA ASP A 87 2.47 -3.31 7.69
C ASP A 87 3.73 -4.09 7.29
N SER A 88 4.00 -4.19 5.99
CA SER A 88 5.29 -4.72 5.50
C SER A 88 6.32 -3.61 5.41
N ILE A 89 7.60 -3.96 5.54
CA ILE A 89 8.67 -2.97 5.35
C ILE A 89 8.98 -2.86 3.86
N ASP A 90 8.64 -1.72 3.28
CA ASP A 90 8.98 -1.37 1.90
C ASP A 90 10.12 -0.34 1.83
N THR A 91 11.18 -0.67 1.10
CA THR A 91 12.37 0.20 0.97
C THR A 91 12.27 1.07 -0.28
N THR A 92 12.28 2.40 -0.10
CA THR A 92 12.34 3.36 -1.21
C THR A 92 13.77 3.90 -1.38
N ASN A 93 14.35 3.76 -2.56
CA ASN A 93 15.66 4.30 -2.90
C ASN A 93 15.54 5.55 -3.77
N LEU A 94 16.51 6.47 -3.64
CA LEU A 94 16.63 7.69 -4.45
C LEU A 94 17.90 7.64 -5.29
N SER A 95 17.78 7.89 -6.59
CA SER A 95 18.92 8.09 -7.50
C SER A 95 18.84 9.45 -8.20
N LEU A 96 19.99 10.03 -8.53
CA LEU A 96 20.11 11.29 -9.24
C LEU A 96 20.90 11.08 -10.54
N SER A 97 20.37 11.57 -11.66
CA SER A 97 21.07 11.62 -12.94
C SER A 97 21.05 13.04 -13.51
N ALA A 98 21.99 13.33 -14.40
CA ALA A 98 22.04 14.57 -15.16
C ALA A 98 22.19 14.28 -16.65
N THR A 99 21.79 15.23 -17.50
CA THR A 99 22.20 15.23 -18.92
C THR A 99 23.71 15.19 -19.02
N GLY A 100 24.26 14.23 -19.78
CA GLY A 100 25.69 13.94 -19.82
C GLY A 100 26.56 15.10 -20.31
N THR A 101 26.62 15.31 -21.62
CA THR A 101 27.40 16.40 -22.22
C THR A 101 26.47 17.47 -22.78
N VAL A 102 26.72 18.72 -22.42
CA VAL A 102 26.00 19.88 -22.93
C VAL A 102 27.01 20.88 -23.48
N ALA A 103 26.65 21.62 -24.52
CA ALA A 103 27.46 22.74 -25.01
C ALA A 103 27.49 23.88 -23.97
N GLU A 104 28.50 24.73 -24.03
CA GLU A 104 28.54 25.99 -23.28
C GLU A 104 27.30 26.83 -23.59
N GLY A 105 26.76 27.50 -22.57
CA GLY A 105 25.46 28.18 -22.67
C GLY A 105 24.24 27.25 -22.84
N GLY A 106 24.43 25.93 -22.82
CA GLY A 106 23.36 24.94 -22.87
C GLY A 106 22.58 24.81 -21.55
N SER A 107 21.83 23.73 -21.40
CA SER A 107 21.02 23.45 -20.20
C SER A 107 21.28 22.04 -19.68
N ILE A 108 21.57 21.94 -18.39
CA ILE A 108 21.72 20.68 -17.67
C ILE A 108 20.37 20.34 -17.03
N VAL A 109 19.81 19.19 -17.36
CA VAL A 109 18.60 18.68 -16.71
C VAL A 109 19.01 17.65 -15.67
N TYR A 110 18.75 17.93 -14.41
CA TYR A 110 18.88 16.97 -13.32
C TYR A 110 17.55 16.26 -13.12
N THR A 111 17.59 14.94 -12.96
CA THR A 111 16.42 14.08 -12.71
C THR A 111 16.66 13.29 -11.44
N ALA A 112 15.79 13.49 -10.45
CA ALA A 112 15.72 12.65 -9.27
C ALA A 112 14.69 11.53 -9.53
N THR A 113 15.01 10.29 -9.15
CA THR A 113 14.15 9.12 -9.34
C THR A 113 14.05 8.31 -8.07
N LEU A 114 12.82 8.07 -7.61
CA LEU A 114 12.48 7.15 -6.53
C LEU A 114 12.10 5.77 -7.11
N THR A 115 12.38 4.70 -6.37
CA THR A 115 11.93 3.34 -6.73
C THR A 115 10.43 3.12 -6.50
N ASN A 116 9.81 3.97 -5.69
CA ASN A 116 8.39 3.91 -5.33
C ASN A 116 7.77 5.31 -5.43
N PRO A 117 6.46 5.42 -5.75
CA PRO A 117 5.78 6.72 -5.78
C PRO A 117 5.85 7.43 -4.42
N ALA A 118 6.04 8.75 -4.45
CA ALA A 118 6.07 9.56 -3.24
C ALA A 118 4.66 9.70 -2.63
N GLY A 119 4.51 9.53 -1.31
CA GLY A 119 3.22 9.78 -0.63
C GLY A 119 2.88 11.25 -0.47
N THR A 120 3.90 12.05 -0.21
CA THR A 120 3.84 13.51 -0.16
C THR A 120 4.95 14.07 -1.04
N PRO A 121 4.89 15.35 -1.45
CA PRO A 121 5.97 15.94 -2.22
C PRO A 121 7.34 15.76 -1.55
N VAL A 122 8.33 15.29 -2.30
CA VAL A 122 9.72 15.12 -1.86
C VAL A 122 10.57 16.21 -2.49
N THR A 123 11.34 16.94 -1.68
CA THR A 123 12.28 17.96 -2.16
C THR A 123 13.71 17.42 -2.09
N VAL A 124 14.46 17.60 -3.18
CA VAL A 124 15.87 17.23 -3.29
C VAL A 124 16.66 18.50 -3.57
N THR A 125 17.48 18.92 -2.62
CA THR A 125 18.39 20.06 -2.78
C THR A 125 19.73 19.58 -3.33
N LEU A 126 20.13 20.11 -4.48
CA LEU A 126 21.41 19.83 -5.12
C LEU A 126 22.52 20.69 -4.51
N SER A 127 23.78 20.26 -4.65
CA SER A 127 24.95 21.00 -4.15
C SER A 127 25.11 22.38 -4.78
N ASN A 128 24.56 22.60 -5.97
CA ASN A 128 24.50 23.90 -6.64
C ASN A 128 23.33 24.79 -6.16
N GLY A 129 22.60 24.36 -5.13
CA GLY A 129 21.45 25.08 -4.56
C GLY A 129 20.12 24.92 -5.31
N SER A 130 20.10 24.23 -6.45
CA SER A 130 18.86 23.97 -7.18
C SER A 130 17.98 22.95 -6.44
N VAL A 131 16.66 23.07 -6.58
CA VAL A 131 15.70 22.19 -5.90
C VAL A 131 14.89 21.41 -6.93
N ILE A 132 14.87 20.08 -6.77
CA ILE A 132 13.95 19.20 -7.49
C ILE A 132 12.79 18.88 -6.56
N THR A 133 11.56 19.00 -7.07
CA THR A 133 10.36 18.51 -6.38
C THR A 133 9.83 17.29 -7.11
N ILE A 134 9.71 16.17 -6.40
CA ILE A 134 8.97 14.98 -6.84
C ILE A 134 7.59 15.09 -6.22
N GLU A 135 6.56 15.31 -7.05
CA GLU A 135 5.18 15.46 -6.56
C GLU A 135 4.64 14.17 -5.94
N ALA A 136 3.61 14.30 -5.11
CA ALA A 136 2.88 13.14 -4.59
C ALA A 136 2.35 12.26 -5.75
N GLY A 137 2.45 10.95 -5.58
CA GLY A 137 2.11 9.94 -6.58
C GLY A 137 3.11 9.82 -7.74
N LYS A 138 4.20 10.59 -7.77
CA LYS A 138 5.24 10.50 -8.80
C LYS A 138 6.49 9.79 -8.28
N THR A 139 7.23 9.22 -9.21
CA THR A 139 8.56 8.64 -8.95
C THR A 139 9.69 9.55 -9.42
N THR A 140 9.40 10.57 -10.23
CA THR A 140 10.42 11.43 -10.82
C THR A 140 10.11 12.90 -10.63
N GLY A 141 11.18 13.69 -10.54
CA GLY A 141 11.15 15.14 -10.56
C GLY A 141 12.38 15.64 -11.29
N THR A 142 12.29 16.83 -11.90
CA THR A 142 13.39 17.43 -12.66
C THR A 142 13.62 18.88 -12.28
N VAL A 143 14.85 19.35 -12.50
CA VAL A 143 15.18 20.77 -12.50
C VAL A 143 16.18 21.05 -13.62
N THR A 144 16.00 22.18 -14.29
CA THR A 144 16.89 22.64 -15.36
C THR A 144 17.77 23.75 -14.84
N VAL A 145 19.08 23.61 -15.04
CA VAL A 145 20.11 24.58 -14.64
C VAL A 145 20.91 24.98 -15.87
N PRO A 146 21.19 26.28 -16.10
CA PRO A 146 22.03 26.68 -17.22
C PRO A 146 23.45 26.10 -17.08
N ALA A 147 24.01 25.64 -18.18
CA ALA A 147 25.44 25.37 -18.26
C ALA A 147 26.22 26.68 -18.15
N PRO A 148 27.48 26.65 -17.69
CA PRO A 148 28.35 27.83 -17.71
C PRO A 148 28.35 28.47 -19.11
N ALA A 149 28.23 29.80 -19.14
CA ALA A 149 28.39 30.54 -20.38
C ALA A 149 29.86 30.51 -20.82
N ASP A 150 30.08 30.51 -22.13
CA ASP A 150 31.40 30.70 -22.71
C ASP A 150 31.95 32.09 -22.29
N ASP A 151 33.20 32.12 -21.82
CA ASP A 151 33.91 33.34 -21.44
C ASP A 151 34.97 33.65 -22.49
N VAL A 152 34.66 34.64 -23.33
CA VAL A 152 35.51 35.14 -24.42
C VAL A 152 36.90 35.62 -23.94
N TYR A 153 37.06 35.88 -22.63
CA TYR A 153 38.30 36.44 -22.06
C TYR A 153 39.29 35.40 -21.49
N LYS A 154 39.07 34.10 -21.69
CA LYS A 154 40.05 33.06 -21.31
C LYS A 154 40.83 32.42 -22.45
N ASP A 155 40.60 32.80 -23.71
CA ASP A 155 41.48 32.43 -24.84
C ASP A 155 42.28 33.63 -25.40
N ALA A 156 42.63 34.59 -24.55
CA ALA A 156 43.61 35.62 -24.89
C ALA A 156 44.98 35.22 -24.35
N GLY A 157 45.60 34.22 -24.99
CA GLY A 157 46.91 33.74 -24.57
C GLY A 157 47.57 32.77 -25.54
N LYS A 158 47.53 33.05 -26.85
CA LYS A 158 48.55 32.46 -27.74
C LYS A 158 49.86 33.22 -27.56
N VAL A 159 50.84 32.56 -26.95
CA VAL A 159 52.16 32.36 -27.57
C VAL A 159 52.48 30.87 -27.56
#